data_AF-A0A8B3NTS5-F1
#
_entry.id   AF-A0A8B3NTS5-F1
#
_cell.length_a   1.000
_cell.length_b   1.000
_cell.length_c   1.000
_cell.angle_alpha   90.00
_cell.angle_beta   90.00
_cell.angle_gamma   90.00
#
_symmetry.space_group_name_H-M   'P 1'
#
loop_
_entity.id
_entity.type
_entity.pdbx_description
1 polymer ?
#
loop_
_entity_poly.entity_id
_entity_poly.type
_entity_poly.pdbx_seq_one_letter_code
_entity_poly.pdbx_strand_id
1 'polypeptide(L)'
;MGKTIMRGTPDAKLLRLEAKFNAATDRWADATALTAKLEGKELRVRSSREKAEKREAKKAAAFVRARRRVMKTRARSLEGLAVKVRVRERDYTDAEDLEIEILESLVADIKAMSGTD
;
A
#
# COMPACT_ATOMS: atom_id res chain seq x y z
N MET A 1 -26.85 -24.38 70.76
CA MET A 1 -26.16 -24.60 69.48
C MET A 1 -25.87 -23.25 68.84
N GLY A 2 -24.66 -22.71 68.99
CA GLY A 2 -24.25 -21.46 68.36
C GLY A 2 -23.21 -21.75 67.28
N LYS A 3 -23.55 -21.56 66.00
CA LYS A 3 -22.59 -21.65 64.89
C LYS A 3 -21.67 -20.42 64.95
N THR A 4 -20.48 -20.58 65.50
CA THR A 4 -19.40 -19.60 65.36
C THR A 4 -18.93 -19.60 63.91
N ILE A 5 -19.37 -18.62 63.12
CA ILE A 5 -18.83 -18.38 61.79
C ILE A 5 -17.41 -17.86 62.00
N MET A 6 -16.39 -18.70 61.83
CA MET A 6 -14.99 -18.28 61.84
C MET A 6 -14.76 -17.30 60.69
N ARG A 7 -14.84 -16.00 60.97
CA ARG A 7 -14.35 -14.96 60.05
C ARG A 7 -12.83 -15.07 60.03
N GLY A 8 -12.26 -15.39 58.86
CA GLY A 8 -10.81 -15.51 58.70
C GLY A 8 -10.07 -14.26 59.17
N THR A 9 -8.87 -14.45 59.74
CA THR A 9 -8.05 -13.35 60.28
C THR A 9 -7.70 -12.34 59.18
N PRO A 10 -7.46 -11.06 59.54
CA PRO A 10 -7.02 -10.03 58.59
C PRO A 10 -5.85 -10.46 57.70
N ASP A 11 -4.90 -11.22 58.26
CA ASP A 11 -3.72 -11.72 57.53
C ASP A 11 -4.11 -12.70 56.41
N ALA A 12 -5.07 -13.59 56.65
CA ALA A 12 -5.57 -14.50 55.62
C ALA A 12 -6.28 -13.74 54.49
N LYS A 13 -6.90 -12.59 54.80
CA LYS A 13 -7.47 -11.69 53.77
C LYS A 13 -6.36 -11.00 52.98
N LEU A 14 -5.29 -10.55 53.64
CA LEU A 14 -4.14 -9.94 52.98
C LEU A 14 -3.45 -10.90 52.00
N LEU A 15 -3.18 -12.15 52.42
CA LEU A 15 -2.59 -13.16 51.53
C LEU A 15 -3.46 -13.45 50.29
N ARG A 16 -4.79 -13.47 50.45
CA ARG A 16 -5.72 -13.63 49.31
C ARG A 16 -5.72 -12.42 48.39
N LEU A 17 -5.57 -11.21 48.94
CA LEU A 17 -5.50 -9.98 48.14
C LEU A 17 -4.17 -9.89 47.40
N GLU A 18 -3.06 -10.26 48.03
CA GLU A 18 -1.75 -10.37 47.39
C GLU A 18 -1.77 -11.36 46.22
N ALA A 19 -2.32 -12.56 46.41
CA ALA A 19 -2.44 -13.54 45.33
C ALA A 19 -3.28 -13.01 44.15
N LYS A 20 -4.37 -12.28 44.44
CA LYS A 20 -5.19 -11.64 43.40
C LYS A 20 -4.46 -10.50 42.71
N PHE A 21 -3.70 -9.71 43.45
CA PHE A 21 -2.90 -8.61 42.93
C PHE A 21 -1.82 -9.15 41.99
N ASN A 22 -1.06 -10.16 42.41
CA ASN A 22 -0.02 -10.78 41.58
C ASN A 22 -0.62 -11.35 40.28
N ALA A 23 -1.73 -12.10 40.38
CA ALA A 23 -2.40 -12.61 39.19
C ALA A 23 -2.94 -11.51 38.25
N ALA A 24 -3.33 -10.36 38.79
CA ALA A 24 -3.76 -9.22 37.97
C ALA A 24 -2.56 -8.55 37.28
N THR A 25 -1.44 -8.40 38.00
CA THR A 25 -0.18 -7.88 37.46
C THR A 25 0.35 -8.77 36.34
N ASP A 26 0.36 -10.09 36.53
CA ASP A 26 0.81 -11.04 35.51
C ASP A 26 -0.03 -10.94 34.23
N ARG A 27 -1.37 -10.89 34.35
CA ARG A 27 -2.27 -10.69 33.21
C ARG A 27 -2.02 -9.37 32.50
N TRP A 28 -1.74 -8.30 33.26
CA TRP A 28 -1.43 -7.00 32.68
C TRP A 28 -0.09 -7.01 31.93
N ALA A 29 0.92 -7.68 32.47
CA ALA A 29 2.21 -7.88 31.81
C ALA A 29 2.05 -8.66 30.50
N ASP A 30 1.29 -9.75 30.51
CA ASP A 30 0.98 -10.55 29.31
C ASP A 30 0.25 -9.72 28.24
N ALA A 31 -0.76 -8.95 28.64
CA ALA A 31 -1.49 -8.07 27.73
C ALA A 31 -0.57 -6.99 27.12
N THR A 32 0.32 -6.41 27.93
CA THR A 32 1.30 -5.42 27.47
C THR A 32 2.29 -6.01 26.47
N ALA A 33 2.81 -7.21 26.75
CA ALA A 33 3.70 -7.92 25.84
C ALA A 33 3.02 -8.25 24.50
N LEU A 34 1.74 -8.62 24.53
CA LEU A 34 0.95 -8.86 23.33
C LEU A 34 0.78 -7.58 22.51
N THR A 35 0.43 -6.46 23.14
CA THR A 35 0.33 -5.15 22.47
C THR A 35 1.64 -4.76 21.79
N ALA A 36 2.77 -4.82 22.51
CA ALA A 36 4.08 -4.50 21.94
C ALA A 36 4.44 -5.39 20.75
N LYS A 37 4.08 -6.68 20.80
CA LYS A 37 4.27 -7.62 19.68
C LYS A 37 3.43 -7.25 18.47
N LEU A 38 2.18 -6.82 18.66
CA LEU A 38 1.29 -6.39 17.58
C LEU A 38 1.77 -5.09 16.95
N GLU A 39 2.15 -4.10 17.74
CA GLU A 39 2.75 -2.84 17.26
C GLU A 39 4.01 -3.11 16.42
N GLY A 40 4.90 -4.00 16.89
CA GLY A 40 6.08 -4.40 16.14
C GLY A 40 5.76 -5.06 14.78
N LYS A 41 4.66 -5.82 14.69
CA LYS A 41 4.19 -6.37 13.41
C LYS A 41 3.61 -5.29 12.50
N GLU A 42 2.82 -4.39 13.04
CA GLU A 42 2.23 -3.28 12.28
C GLU A 42 3.33 -2.40 11.66
N LEU A 43 4.36 -2.04 12.43
CA LEU A 43 5.52 -1.29 11.93
C LEU A 43 6.22 -1.99 10.76
N ARG A 44 6.36 -3.32 10.82
CA ARG A 44 6.96 -4.11 9.73
C ARG A 44 6.08 -4.13 8.48
N VAL A 45 4.76 -4.29 8.65
CA VAL A 45 3.80 -4.24 7.54
C VAL A 45 3.81 -2.85 6.90
N ARG A 46 3.77 -1.79 7.70
CA ARG A 46 3.84 -0.41 7.22
C ARG A 46 5.12 -0.14 6.42
N SER A 47 6.28 -0.51 6.94
CA SER A 47 7.55 -0.35 6.22
C SER A 47 7.61 -1.16 4.93
N SER A 48 7.02 -2.36 4.91
CA SER A 48 6.96 -3.18 3.70
C SER A 48 6.06 -2.56 2.64
N ARG A 49 4.91 -1.99 3.06
CA ARG A 49 4.00 -1.24 2.20
C ARG A 49 4.67 -0.01 1.61
N GLU A 50 5.33 0.83 2.41
CA GLU A 50 6.06 2.01 1.93
C GLU A 50 7.12 1.65 0.87
N LYS A 51 7.85 0.53 1.08
CA LYS A 51 8.82 0.02 0.10
C LYS A 51 8.15 -0.43 -1.19
N ALA A 52 6.98 -1.07 -1.11
CA ALA A 52 6.21 -1.50 -2.26
C ALA A 52 5.69 -0.29 -3.05
N GLU A 53 5.09 0.68 -2.38
CA GLU A 53 4.59 1.94 -2.98
C GLU A 53 5.73 2.71 -3.67
N LYS A 54 6.91 2.82 -3.04
CA LYS A 54 8.07 3.45 -3.67
C LYS A 54 8.54 2.72 -4.93
N ARG A 55 8.50 1.38 -4.92
CA ARG A 55 8.86 0.56 -6.10
C ARG A 55 7.83 0.71 -7.21
N GLU A 56 6.55 0.74 -6.87
CA GLU A 56 5.45 0.99 -7.79
C GLU A 56 5.60 2.36 -8.45
N ALA A 57 5.76 3.44 -7.66
CA ALA A 57 5.97 4.78 -8.16
C ALA A 57 7.17 4.87 -9.12
N LYS A 58 8.29 4.20 -8.80
CA LYS A 58 9.46 4.15 -9.69
C LYS A 58 9.15 3.45 -11.01
N LYS A 59 8.39 2.35 -10.98
CA LYS A 59 7.97 1.62 -12.19
C LYS A 59 6.99 2.44 -13.02
N ALA A 60 6.00 3.06 -12.39
CA ALA A 60 5.06 3.97 -13.04
C ALA A 60 5.79 5.13 -13.74
N ALA A 61 6.73 5.78 -13.07
CA ALA A 61 7.55 6.82 -13.67
C ALA A 61 8.42 6.34 -14.84
N ALA A 62 8.91 5.09 -14.81
CA ALA A 62 9.63 4.49 -15.94
C ALA A 62 8.69 4.22 -17.13
N PHE A 63 7.50 3.69 -16.86
CA PHE A 63 6.45 3.46 -17.86
C PHE A 63 6.05 4.77 -18.56
N VAL A 64 5.69 5.81 -17.80
CA VAL A 64 5.32 7.14 -18.35
C VAL A 64 6.43 7.70 -19.24
N ARG A 65 7.70 7.57 -18.82
CA ARG A 65 8.84 8.02 -19.63
C ARG A 65 8.97 7.22 -20.94
N ALA A 66 8.77 5.90 -20.90
CA ALA A 66 8.83 5.07 -22.09
C ALA A 66 7.70 5.42 -23.08
N ARG A 67 6.47 5.53 -22.58
CA ARG A 67 5.29 5.97 -23.35
C ARG A 67 5.52 7.32 -24.02
N ARG A 68 5.95 8.32 -23.25
CA ARG A 68 6.23 9.67 -23.77
C ARG A 68 7.27 9.67 -24.88
N ARG A 69 8.29 8.80 -24.80
CA ARG A 69 9.28 8.66 -25.88
C ARG A 69 8.67 8.09 -27.14
N VAL A 70 7.80 7.09 -27.03
CA VAL A 70 7.06 6.54 -28.19
C VAL A 70 6.25 7.64 -28.85
N MET A 71 5.43 8.38 -28.09
CA MET A 71 4.56 9.41 -28.66
C MET A 71 5.32 10.62 -29.22
N LYS A 72 6.46 11.01 -28.64
CA LYS A 72 7.32 12.07 -29.19
C LYS A 72 8.09 11.67 -30.44
N THR A 73 8.25 10.38 -30.70
CA THR A 73 8.99 9.91 -31.88
C THR A 73 8.06 9.95 -33.08
N ARG A 74 8.44 10.70 -34.12
CA ARG A 74 7.64 10.85 -35.35
C ARG A 74 7.65 9.56 -36.16
N ALA A 75 6.49 8.99 -36.44
CA ALA A 75 6.39 7.87 -37.38
C ALA A 75 6.56 8.38 -38.83
N ARG A 76 7.20 7.57 -39.67
CA ARG A 76 7.38 7.83 -41.10
C ARG A 76 6.75 6.76 -42.00
N SER A 77 6.04 5.82 -41.39
CA SER A 77 5.42 4.67 -42.05
C SER A 77 4.19 4.21 -41.28
N LEU A 78 3.33 3.44 -41.94
CA LEU A 78 2.18 2.80 -41.32
C LEU A 78 2.59 1.85 -40.18
N GLU A 79 3.73 1.16 -40.32
CA GLU A 79 4.27 0.32 -39.24
C GLU A 79 4.62 1.14 -38.00
N GLY A 80 5.20 2.34 -38.17
CA GLY A 80 5.48 3.26 -37.08
C GLY A 80 4.23 3.76 -36.38
N LEU A 81 3.16 4.06 -37.14
CA LEU A 81 1.86 4.40 -36.58
C LEU A 81 1.26 3.23 -35.79
N ALA A 82 1.34 2.01 -36.34
CA ALA A 82 0.83 0.80 -35.67
C ALA A 82 1.55 0.52 -34.34
N VAL A 83 2.82 0.90 -34.19
CA VAL A 83 3.52 0.83 -32.89
C VAL A 83 2.83 1.73 -31.85
N LYS A 84 2.47 2.97 -32.20
CA LYS A 84 1.79 3.89 -31.27
C LYS A 84 0.43 3.35 -30.85
N VAL A 85 -0.32 2.77 -31.77
CA VAL A 85 -1.61 2.11 -31.47
C VAL A 85 -1.43 0.92 -30.52
N ARG A 86 -0.48 0.02 -30.76
CA ARG A 86 -0.22 -1.10 -29.84
C ARG A 86 0.23 -0.64 -28.46
N VAL A 87 0.96 0.47 -28.37
CA VAL A 87 1.33 1.08 -27.08
C VAL A 87 0.10 1.62 -26.37
N ARG A 88 -0.85 2.23 -27.09
CA ARG A 88 -2.16 2.64 -26.54
C ARG A 88 -2.97 1.46 -26.02
N GLU A 89 -3.08 0.38 -26.78
CA GLU A 89 -3.82 -0.83 -26.38
C GLU A 89 -3.27 -1.47 -25.11
N ARG A 90 -1.95 -1.38 -24.92
CA ARG A 90 -1.28 -1.91 -23.74
C ARG A 90 -1.32 -0.96 -22.54
N ASP A 91 -1.63 0.31 -22.78
CA ASP A 91 -1.80 1.31 -21.74
C ASP A 91 -3.22 1.20 -21.16
N TYR A 92 -3.34 0.64 -19.96
CA TYR A 92 -4.62 0.42 -19.27
C TYR A 92 -5.13 1.69 -18.55
N THR A 93 -4.65 2.87 -18.94
CA THR A 93 -5.03 4.13 -18.31
C THR A 93 -6.33 4.66 -18.92
N ASP A 94 -7.30 4.99 -18.07
CA ASP A 94 -8.54 5.70 -18.44
C ASP A 94 -8.37 7.22 -18.38
N ALA A 95 -7.11 7.69 -18.33
CA ALA A 95 -6.79 9.10 -18.20
C ALA A 95 -6.99 9.82 -19.54
N GLU A 96 -7.94 10.75 -19.58
CA GLU A 96 -8.35 11.48 -20.77
C GLU A 96 -7.22 12.33 -21.39
N ASP A 97 -6.37 12.93 -20.55
CA ASP A 97 -5.20 13.69 -20.97
C ASP A 97 -4.19 12.82 -21.74
N LEU A 98 -4.04 11.57 -21.32
CA LEU A 98 -3.19 10.59 -22.00
C LEU A 98 -3.82 10.15 -23.33
N GLU A 99 -5.14 10.03 -23.42
CA GLU A 99 -5.83 9.77 -24.70
C GLU A 99 -5.56 10.89 -25.71
N ILE A 100 -5.75 12.15 -25.27
CA ILE A 100 -5.52 13.33 -26.11
C ILE A 100 -4.08 13.37 -26.63
N GLU A 101 -3.06 13.14 -25.78
CA GLU A 101 -1.65 13.14 -26.21
C GLU A 101 -1.38 12.12 -27.32
N ILE A 102 -2.03 10.95 -27.27
CA ILE A 102 -1.85 9.89 -28.27
C ILE A 102 -2.52 10.28 -29.58
N LEU A 103 -3.74 10.82 -29.52
CA LEU A 103 -4.47 11.28 -30.70
C LEU A 103 -3.74 12.42 -31.39
N GLU A 104 -3.27 13.42 -30.65
CA GLU A 104 -2.45 14.53 -31.19
C GLU A 104 -1.19 14.01 -31.89
N SER A 105 -0.50 13.06 -31.26
CA SER A 105 0.71 12.44 -31.79
C SER A 105 0.44 11.66 -33.10
N LEU A 106 -0.65 10.90 -33.15
CA LEU A 106 -1.06 10.15 -34.34
C LEU A 106 -1.48 11.09 -35.48
N VAL A 107 -2.27 12.12 -35.18
CA VAL A 107 -2.71 13.12 -36.17
C VAL A 107 -1.51 13.87 -36.76
N ALA A 108 -0.56 14.29 -35.92
CA ALA A 108 0.64 14.97 -36.38
C ALA A 108 1.48 14.10 -37.33
N ASP A 109 1.62 12.81 -37.04
CA ASP A 109 2.32 11.87 -37.92
C ASP A 109 1.56 11.63 -39.22
N ILE A 110 0.23 11.48 -39.17
CA ILE A 110 -0.60 11.29 -40.37
C ILE A 110 -0.50 12.50 -41.29
N LYS A 111 -0.66 13.73 -40.76
CA LYS A 111 -0.51 14.96 -41.53
C LYS A 111 0.86 15.07 -42.19
N ALA A 112 1.92 14.70 -41.47
CA ALA A 112 3.27 14.64 -41.99
C ALA A 112 3.40 13.73 -43.21
N MET A 113 2.75 12.57 -43.14
CA MET A 113 2.82 11.54 -44.17
C MET A 113 1.94 11.87 -45.37
N SER A 114 0.80 12.51 -45.17
CA SER A 114 -0.11 12.95 -46.23
C SER A 114 0.28 14.29 -46.86
N GLY A 115 1.26 15.02 -46.30
CA GLY A 115 1.67 16.34 -46.78
C GLY A 115 0.62 17.43 -46.53
N THR A 116 -0.26 17.25 -45.55
CA THR A 116 -1.36 18.17 -45.21
C THR A 116 -1.09 18.94 -43.92
N ASP A 117 0.12 19.51 -43.80
CA ASP A 117 0.51 20.34 -42.64
C ASP A 117 -0.46 21.52 -42.43
#